data_AF-A0A0K1E5G1-F1
#
_entry.id   AF-A0A0K1E5G1-F1
#
_cell.length_a   1.000
_cell.length_b   1.000
_cell.length_c   1.000
_cell.angle_alpha   90.00
_cell.angle_beta   90.00
_cell.angle_gamma   90.00
#
_symmetry.space_group_name_H-M   'P 1'
#
loop_
_entity.id
_entity.type
_entity.pdbx_description
1 polymer ?
#
loop_
_entity_poly.entity_id
_entity_poly.type
_entity_poly.pdbx_seq_one_letter_code
_entity_poly.pdbx_strand_id
1 'polypeptide(L)'
;MPTNRRWGYTSALALTLFATGLVGAGGCVVGGAAEGDEHGAVPDHANDLAGEVMADPDPEEQAVPKRPVDADPDPEEQLAPKVPTDADPDPEEQLTPPPGAMADPDPEEQTTPPAEAMADPDPEDQNNDPSGGYSIDPSTPPPAPQGRSCGTADLTRAEALIVEAQLAETRLLEAANAAPPAVIVIPVAFHVINKGAGVGNGNVTDQMIHDQMEVLNESYAGLTGGAPTRFQFELLSIDRVTNADWYNMGAGSLQETEAKSALRVGGPETLNIYTANLLGGLLGWATFPSYYEQFPHEDGVVLLHSSLPGGSAAPYNLGDTGTHEVGHWMHLFHTFQGGCDKYNDYVLDTPAEASPDFNCTAGRDTCSAAGLDPIHNFMDYSDDECLNGFSPGQAERMLTAWQTYRR
;
A
#
# COMPACT_ATOMS: atom_id res chain seq x y z
N MET A 1 5.65 -25.89 -59.67
CA MET A 1 6.05 -27.27 -60.05
C MET A 1 7.48 -27.50 -59.57
N PRO A 2 7.86 -28.67 -59.04
CA PRO A 2 7.13 -29.44 -58.03
C PRO A 2 8.03 -30.06 -56.92
N THR A 3 7.34 -30.64 -55.91
CA THR A 3 7.64 -31.87 -55.12
C THR A 3 8.71 -31.84 -54.02
N ASN A 4 8.32 -31.95 -52.74
CA ASN A 4 7.90 -33.16 -51.97
C ASN A 4 9.02 -34.16 -51.65
N ARG A 5 9.26 -34.41 -50.34
CA ARG A 5 9.02 -35.74 -49.72
C ARG A 5 9.01 -35.69 -48.19
N ARG A 6 7.93 -36.26 -47.64
CA ARG A 6 7.66 -36.61 -46.24
C ARG A 6 8.48 -37.83 -45.79
N TRP A 7 8.70 -37.93 -44.49
CA TRP A 7 8.62 -39.19 -43.73
C TRP A 7 7.82 -38.92 -42.46
N GLY A 8 6.80 -39.74 -42.21
CA GLY A 8 6.03 -39.76 -40.97
C GLY A 8 6.37 -41.02 -40.17
N TYR A 9 6.14 -40.97 -38.87
CA TYR A 9 5.93 -42.14 -38.04
C TYR A 9 4.74 -41.85 -37.10
N THR A 10 3.68 -42.63 -37.29
CA THR A 10 2.56 -42.81 -36.38
C THR A 10 2.88 -43.98 -35.46
N SER A 11 2.51 -43.89 -34.18
CA SER A 11 2.18 -45.06 -33.35
C SER A 11 1.19 -44.65 -32.28
N ALA A 12 0.11 -45.41 -32.21
CA ALA A 12 -1.01 -45.30 -31.29
C ALA A 12 -1.20 -46.66 -30.58
N LEU A 13 -2.00 -46.63 -29.50
CA LEU A 13 -2.51 -47.73 -28.66
C LEU A 13 -1.51 -48.30 -27.63
N ALA A 14 -1.89 -48.68 -26.39
CA ALA A 14 -3.21 -49.05 -25.88
C ALA A 14 -3.37 -48.76 -24.37
N LEU A 15 -4.62 -48.50 -24.00
CA LEU A 15 -5.19 -48.44 -22.65
C LEU A 15 -5.47 -49.87 -22.16
N THR A 16 -5.26 -50.19 -20.87
CA THR A 16 -5.78 -51.42 -20.25
C THR A 16 -6.26 -51.15 -18.82
N LEU A 17 -7.56 -51.34 -18.61
CA LEU A 17 -8.22 -51.42 -17.31
C LEU A 17 -7.85 -52.74 -16.61
N PHE A 18 -7.68 -52.70 -15.29
CA PHE A 18 -7.93 -53.85 -14.42
C PHE A 18 -8.87 -53.46 -13.28
N ALA A 19 -10.05 -54.07 -13.30
CA ALA A 19 -10.96 -54.18 -12.17
C ALA A 19 -10.95 -55.64 -11.70
N THR A 20 -10.70 -55.87 -10.42
CA THR A 20 -11.15 -57.10 -9.74
C THR A 20 -11.55 -56.71 -8.32
N GLY A 21 -12.83 -56.92 -8.01
CA GLY A 21 -13.33 -57.00 -6.65
C GLY A 21 -13.47 -58.47 -6.26
N LEU A 22 -13.27 -58.77 -4.97
CA LEU A 22 -13.89 -59.93 -4.34
C LEU A 22 -14.16 -59.65 -2.85
N VAL A 23 -15.29 -60.18 -2.43
CA VAL A 23 -16.04 -60.00 -1.18
C VAL A 23 -15.50 -60.94 -0.09
N GLY A 24 -15.59 -60.54 1.19
CA GLY A 24 -15.45 -61.46 2.33
C GLY A 24 -15.62 -60.79 3.69
N ALA A 25 -16.69 -61.15 4.40
CA ALA A 25 -17.21 -60.54 5.62
C ALA A 25 -16.56 -61.02 6.93
N GLY A 26 -16.77 -60.25 8.01
CA GLY A 26 -17.09 -60.80 9.34
C GLY A 26 -16.28 -60.28 10.55
N GLY A 27 -16.98 -59.69 11.53
CA GLY A 27 -16.68 -59.88 12.96
C GLY A 27 -16.43 -58.64 13.83
N CYS A 28 -17.45 -58.21 14.58
CA CYS A 28 -17.35 -57.36 15.78
C CYS A 28 -16.90 -58.16 17.02
N VAL A 29 -16.04 -57.59 17.89
CA VAL A 29 -16.03 -57.73 19.38
C VAL A 29 -15.22 -56.53 19.95
N VAL A 30 -15.85 -55.51 20.56
CA VAL A 30 -15.96 -55.20 22.02
C VAL A 30 -14.68 -55.34 22.86
N GLY A 31 -14.29 -54.26 23.55
CA GLY A 31 -13.32 -54.32 24.66
C GLY A 31 -12.95 -52.93 25.20
N GLY A 32 -13.75 -52.41 26.14
CA GLY A 32 -13.37 -51.32 27.03
C GLY A 32 -13.12 -51.81 28.46
N ALA A 33 -12.71 -50.88 29.33
CA ALA A 33 -12.29 -50.99 30.74
C ALA A 33 -10.79 -51.34 30.94
N ALA A 34 -10.04 -50.80 31.90
CA ALA A 34 -10.34 -50.03 33.12
C ALA A 34 -9.08 -49.19 33.52
N GLU A 35 -9.24 -48.00 34.09
CA GLU A 35 -8.98 -47.66 35.52
C GLU A 35 -7.54 -47.86 36.03
N GLY A 36 -6.98 -46.80 36.63
CA GLY A 36 -5.65 -46.79 37.23
C GLY A 36 -5.28 -45.41 37.77
N ASP A 37 -5.75 -45.18 38.98
CA ASP A 37 -5.83 -43.96 39.77
C ASP A 37 -4.50 -43.59 40.48
N GLU A 38 -4.45 -42.39 41.06
CA GLU A 38 -3.66 -41.98 42.26
C GLU A 38 -2.21 -41.40 42.16
N HIS A 39 -2.14 -40.11 42.53
CA HIS A 39 -1.29 -39.51 43.58
C HIS A 39 0.16 -39.06 43.30
N GLY A 40 0.44 -37.80 43.67
CA GLY A 40 1.78 -37.38 44.15
C GLY A 40 2.13 -35.91 43.93
N ALA A 41 2.04 -35.10 44.98
CA ALA A 41 2.47 -33.70 45.05
C ALA A 41 4.01 -33.53 45.15
N VAL A 42 4.56 -32.48 44.49
CA VAL A 42 5.43 -31.34 44.92
C VAL A 42 6.33 -31.52 46.18
N PRO A 43 7.50 -30.83 46.42
CA PRO A 43 8.37 -29.89 45.66
C PRO A 43 9.90 -30.16 45.73
N ASP A 44 10.68 -29.18 45.22
CA ASP A 44 12.00 -28.69 45.67
C ASP A 44 13.29 -29.42 45.24
N HIS A 45 14.19 -28.67 44.59
CA HIS A 45 15.49 -28.33 45.18
C HIS A 45 16.21 -27.23 44.37
N ALA A 46 16.47 -26.12 45.05
CA ALA A 46 17.52 -25.16 44.74
C ALA A 46 18.91 -25.78 44.98
N ASN A 47 19.92 -25.34 44.21
CA ASN A 47 21.23 -25.04 44.80
C ASN A 47 22.02 -24.05 43.93
N ASP A 48 22.32 -22.91 44.55
CA ASP A 48 23.45 -22.03 44.27
C ASP A 48 24.79 -22.78 44.31
N LEU A 49 25.81 -22.27 43.63
CA LEU A 49 27.09 -21.89 44.27
C LEU A 49 27.95 -21.05 43.33
N ALA A 50 28.46 -19.97 43.91
CA ALA A 50 29.26 -18.89 43.33
C ALA A 50 30.79 -19.16 43.40
N GLY A 51 31.54 -18.27 42.74
CA GLY A 51 32.95 -17.93 43.03
C GLY A 51 33.86 -18.03 41.79
N GLU A 52 34.76 -17.12 41.46
CA GLU A 52 35.18 -15.82 42.01
C GLU A 52 36.16 -15.20 40.97
N VAL A 53 35.97 -13.90 40.72
CA VAL A 53 36.95 -12.80 40.55
C VAL A 53 38.42 -13.14 40.24
N MET A 54 39.02 -12.45 39.24
CA MET A 54 40.29 -11.68 39.36
C MET A 54 40.58 -10.88 38.08
N ALA A 55 41.00 -9.64 38.28
CA ALA A 55 41.22 -8.58 37.31
C ALA A 55 42.68 -8.49 36.80
N ASP A 56 42.81 -7.89 35.60
CA ASP A 56 43.90 -7.12 34.95
C ASP A 56 45.18 -6.75 35.74
N PRO A 57 46.37 -6.54 35.09
CA PRO A 57 46.54 -5.58 33.98
C PRO A 57 47.60 -5.84 32.86
N ASP A 58 47.47 -5.02 31.81
CA ASP A 58 48.31 -4.62 30.64
C ASP A 58 49.77 -4.18 30.98
N PRO A 59 50.68 -3.67 30.10
CA PRO A 59 50.89 -3.71 28.62
C PRO A 59 52.38 -4.00 28.21
N GLU A 60 52.67 -4.09 26.89
CA GLU A 60 53.87 -3.56 26.14
C GLU A 60 54.01 -4.31 24.79
N GLU A 61 53.80 -3.66 23.63
CA GLU A 61 54.74 -2.83 22.85
C GLU A 61 55.29 -3.60 21.63
N GLN A 62 54.84 -3.25 20.41
CA GLN A 62 55.74 -3.12 19.24
C GLN A 62 55.25 -2.01 18.29
N ALA A 63 56.16 -1.08 18.02
CA ALA A 63 56.02 0.15 17.28
C ALA A 63 56.39 0.01 15.78
N VAL A 64 55.53 0.58 14.92
CA VAL A 64 55.69 1.45 13.72
C VAL A 64 56.92 1.31 12.76
N PRO A 65 56.79 1.66 11.45
CA PRO A 65 57.01 3.07 11.08
C PRO A 65 56.04 3.65 10.02
N LYS A 66 55.55 4.86 10.32
CA LYS A 66 55.02 5.84 9.35
C LYS A 66 56.20 6.54 8.67
N ARG A 67 55.98 7.02 7.45
CA ARG A 67 56.84 7.98 6.73
C ARG A 67 55.95 8.96 5.94
N PRO A 68 56.44 10.15 5.57
CA PRO A 68 56.25 11.37 6.35
C PRO A 68 55.41 12.42 5.62
N VAL A 69 55.04 13.45 6.39
CA VAL A 69 54.37 14.69 5.97
C VAL A 69 55.45 15.73 5.69
N ASP A 70 55.41 16.37 4.53
CA ASP A 70 56.02 17.68 4.24
C ASP A 70 54.85 18.54 3.72
N ALA A 71 54.28 19.46 4.50
CA ALA A 71 54.70 20.86 4.67
C ALA A 71 54.43 21.75 3.44
N ASP A 72 53.34 22.53 3.52
CA ASP A 72 53.06 23.73 2.72
C ASP A 72 54.20 24.77 2.78
N PRO A 73 54.23 25.68 1.80
CA PRO A 73 53.88 27.05 2.15
C PRO A 73 52.91 27.76 1.17
N ASP A 74 52.06 28.58 1.77
CA ASP A 74 51.09 29.56 1.25
C ASP A 74 51.78 30.86 0.69
N PRO A 75 51.06 31.95 0.38
CA PRO A 75 50.46 32.34 -0.90
C PRO A 75 51.20 33.50 -1.61
N GLU A 76 50.91 33.73 -2.90
CA GLU A 76 51.05 35.06 -3.49
C GLU A 76 49.77 35.53 -4.18
N GLU A 77 49.51 36.80 -3.91
CA GLU A 77 48.38 37.66 -4.17
C GLU A 77 48.57 38.40 -5.52
N GLN A 78 47.51 39.10 -5.96
CA GLN A 78 47.54 40.31 -6.81
C GLN A 78 47.36 40.16 -8.33
N LEU A 79 46.15 40.46 -8.82
CA LEU A 79 45.75 41.79 -9.38
C LEU A 79 44.72 41.66 -10.52
N ALA A 80 43.55 42.25 -10.28
CA ALA A 80 42.58 42.64 -11.31
C ALA A 80 43.12 43.78 -12.21
N PRO A 81 42.44 44.09 -13.32
CA PRO A 81 42.28 45.47 -13.72
C PRO A 81 40.82 45.92 -13.80
N LYS A 82 40.66 47.19 -13.42
CA LYS A 82 39.44 48.00 -13.32
C LYS A 82 38.85 48.41 -14.67
N VAL A 83 37.55 48.69 -14.59
CA VAL A 83 36.61 49.39 -15.49
C VAL A 83 37.08 50.83 -15.86
N PRO A 84 36.56 51.43 -16.96
CA PRO A 84 35.60 52.56 -16.84
C PRO A 84 34.42 52.45 -17.83
N THR A 85 33.16 52.42 -17.38
CA THR A 85 32.15 53.52 -17.26
C THR A 85 31.74 54.18 -18.59
N ASP A 86 30.46 54.09 -18.95
CA ASP A 86 29.54 55.25 -18.92
C ASP A 86 28.08 54.91 -19.37
N ALA A 87 27.15 55.45 -18.58
CA ALA A 87 25.80 55.98 -18.92
C ALA A 87 24.56 55.05 -19.13
N ASP A 88 23.70 55.06 -18.10
CA ASP A 88 22.21 54.94 -18.05
C ASP A 88 21.45 55.95 -18.97
N PRO A 89 20.08 55.96 -19.08
CA PRO A 89 19.04 55.01 -18.60
C PRO A 89 17.90 54.66 -19.63
N ASP A 90 17.07 53.69 -19.21
CA ASP A 90 15.64 53.31 -19.48
C ASP A 90 14.72 54.22 -20.36
N PRO A 91 13.63 53.73 -21.01
CA PRO A 91 12.45 53.21 -20.30
C PRO A 91 11.71 51.98 -20.90
N GLU A 92 11.05 51.26 -19.99
CA GLU A 92 9.81 50.46 -20.07
C GLU A 92 9.08 50.35 -21.44
N GLU A 93 8.77 49.12 -21.85
CA GLU A 93 7.59 48.87 -22.69
C GLU A 93 6.82 47.62 -22.24
N GLN A 94 5.63 47.89 -21.70
CA GLN A 94 4.57 46.94 -21.37
C GLN A 94 3.93 46.47 -22.68
N LEU A 95 3.82 45.15 -22.88
CA LEU A 95 2.99 44.58 -23.94
C LEU A 95 1.68 44.05 -23.36
N THR A 96 0.65 44.87 -23.50
CA THR A 96 -0.77 44.52 -23.37
C THR A 96 -1.25 43.69 -24.57
N PRO A 97 -2.21 42.76 -24.40
CA PRO A 97 -2.86 42.07 -25.52
C PRO A 97 -3.97 42.93 -26.17
N PRO A 98 -4.21 42.87 -27.50
CA PRO A 98 -5.31 43.59 -28.13
C PRO A 98 -6.64 42.80 -28.18
N PRO A 99 -7.79 43.49 -28.40
CA PRO A 99 -9.14 43.02 -28.06
C PRO A 99 -10.10 42.78 -29.24
N GLY A 100 -11.29 42.22 -28.94
CA GLY A 100 -12.55 42.30 -29.74
C GLY A 100 -12.86 41.06 -30.59
N ALA A 101 -13.86 40.21 -30.32
CA ALA A 101 -15.32 40.38 -30.19
C ALA A 101 -16.11 40.39 -31.52
N MET A 102 -17.10 39.46 -31.58
CA MET A 102 -18.36 39.45 -32.36
C MET A 102 -18.36 38.83 -33.78
N ALA A 103 -18.98 37.65 -33.94
CA ALA A 103 -20.33 37.49 -34.52
C ALA A 103 -20.64 36.02 -34.92
N ASP A 104 -21.79 35.51 -34.47
CA ASP A 104 -22.51 34.35 -35.02
C ASP A 104 -22.86 34.55 -36.51
N PRO A 105 -23.05 33.47 -37.30
CA PRO A 105 -24.40 32.90 -37.44
C PRO A 105 -24.46 31.35 -37.46
N ASP A 106 -25.54 30.82 -36.87
CA ASP A 106 -26.09 29.45 -36.97
C ASP A 106 -27.08 29.36 -38.17
N PRO A 107 -27.71 28.21 -38.55
CA PRO A 107 -27.38 26.78 -38.50
C PRO A 107 -27.46 26.07 -39.88
N GLU A 108 -26.80 24.92 -40.06
CA GLU A 108 -27.30 23.87 -40.99
C GLU A 108 -27.18 22.48 -40.36
N GLU A 109 -28.32 22.02 -39.83
CA GLU A 109 -28.94 20.70 -39.97
C GLU A 109 -28.05 19.52 -40.42
N GLN A 110 -27.67 18.64 -39.48
CA GLN A 110 -27.43 17.23 -39.78
C GLN A 110 -28.09 16.33 -38.73
N THR A 111 -28.93 15.46 -39.25
CA THR A 111 -29.86 14.57 -38.57
C THR A 111 -29.17 13.28 -38.13
N THR A 112 -29.38 12.87 -36.88
CA THR A 112 -28.99 11.57 -36.32
C THR A 112 -30.00 10.47 -36.69
N PRO A 113 -29.57 9.22 -37.01
CA PRO A 113 -30.45 8.06 -36.95
C PRO A 113 -30.42 7.38 -35.55
N PRO A 114 -31.46 6.60 -35.19
CA PRO A 114 -31.79 6.27 -33.81
C PRO A 114 -31.04 5.07 -33.24
N ALA A 115 -30.85 5.10 -31.91
CA ALA A 115 -30.41 3.98 -31.09
C ALA A 115 -31.53 2.94 -30.93
N GLU A 116 -31.21 1.67 -31.14
CA GLU A 116 -32.04 0.54 -30.71
C GLU A 116 -31.24 -0.37 -29.76
N ALA A 117 -31.80 -0.49 -28.55
CA ALA A 117 -31.80 -1.63 -27.64
C ALA A 117 -30.47 -2.21 -27.10
N MET A 118 -30.07 -1.74 -25.91
CA MET A 118 -29.50 -2.59 -24.86
C MET A 118 -30.52 -2.67 -23.72
N ALA A 119 -30.75 -3.90 -23.25
CA ALA A 119 -31.84 -4.28 -22.37
C ALA A 119 -31.71 -3.73 -20.93
N ASP A 120 -32.88 -3.50 -20.37
CA ASP A 120 -33.28 -3.04 -19.02
C ASP A 120 -32.57 -3.75 -17.84
N PRO A 121 -32.12 -3.03 -16.79
CA PRO A 121 -31.91 -3.60 -15.46
C PRO A 121 -33.16 -3.42 -14.58
N ASP A 122 -33.73 -4.55 -14.19
CA ASP A 122 -34.59 -4.86 -13.03
C ASP A 122 -35.27 -3.69 -12.25
N PRO A 123 -36.62 -3.59 -12.22
CA PRO A 123 -37.34 -2.45 -11.63
C PRO A 123 -37.62 -2.53 -10.12
N GLU A 124 -36.90 -3.35 -9.33
CA GLU A 124 -37.15 -3.44 -7.87
C GLU A 124 -36.28 -2.56 -6.96
N ASP A 125 -35.47 -1.64 -7.49
CA ASP A 125 -34.70 -0.67 -6.66
C ASP A 125 -35.25 0.76 -6.72
N GLN A 126 -36.54 0.94 -6.38
CA GLN A 126 -37.16 2.27 -6.27
C GLN A 126 -37.75 2.58 -4.88
N ASN A 127 -37.27 1.93 -3.82
CA ASN A 127 -37.69 2.24 -2.45
C ASN A 127 -36.53 2.48 -1.47
N ASN A 128 -35.41 3.04 -1.93
CA ASN A 128 -34.44 3.68 -1.04
C ASN A 128 -34.48 5.20 -1.24
N ASP A 129 -35.23 5.84 -0.37
CA ASP A 129 -35.08 7.24 -0.01
C ASP A 129 -33.61 7.50 0.40
N PRO A 130 -32.88 8.47 -0.20
CA PRO A 130 -31.50 8.77 0.17
C PRO A 130 -31.39 9.52 1.52
N SER A 131 -32.43 9.53 2.34
CA SER A 131 -32.46 10.20 3.64
C SER A 131 -32.96 9.30 4.78
N GLY A 132 -32.27 8.17 4.98
CA GLY A 132 -32.34 7.41 6.24
C GLY A 132 -31.69 8.17 7.40
N GLY A 133 -32.37 9.19 7.92
CA GLY A 133 -31.90 10.02 9.01
C GLY A 133 -31.80 9.24 10.33
N TYR A 134 -30.57 9.00 10.78
CA TYR A 134 -30.31 8.92 12.22
C TYR A 134 -30.70 10.28 12.83
N SER A 135 -31.62 10.28 13.78
CA SER A 135 -31.96 11.47 14.55
C SER A 135 -30.80 11.80 15.49
N ILE A 136 -29.82 12.56 14.99
CA ILE A 136 -28.74 13.11 15.80
C ILE A 136 -29.27 14.38 16.45
N ASP A 137 -29.33 14.41 17.77
CA ASP A 137 -29.59 15.61 18.54
C ASP A 137 -28.54 16.69 18.15
N PRO A 138 -28.95 17.81 17.53
CA PRO A 138 -28.02 18.83 17.03
C PRO A 138 -27.29 19.59 18.15
N SER A 139 -27.59 19.30 19.42
CA SER A 139 -26.90 19.87 20.59
C SER A 139 -25.78 19.00 21.15
N THR A 140 -25.60 17.78 20.65
CA THR A 140 -24.46 16.92 21.00
C THR A 140 -23.51 16.81 19.80
N PRO A 141 -22.26 17.30 19.91
CA PRO A 141 -21.25 16.96 18.92
C PRO A 141 -21.13 15.42 18.87
N PRO A 142 -21.04 14.80 17.68
CA PRO A 142 -20.72 13.38 17.61
C PRO A 142 -19.41 13.15 18.38
N PRO A 143 -19.29 12.04 19.14
CA PRO A 143 -18.01 11.70 19.73
C PRO A 143 -16.98 11.67 18.61
N ALA A 144 -15.82 12.31 18.83
CA ALA A 144 -14.70 12.18 17.92
C ALA A 144 -14.47 10.68 17.67
N PRO A 145 -14.22 10.25 16.41
CA PRO A 145 -13.90 8.85 16.15
C PRO A 145 -12.75 8.45 17.09
N GLN A 146 -13.00 7.41 17.89
CA GLN A 146 -11.99 6.88 18.79
C GLN A 146 -11.08 5.99 17.94
N GLY A 147 -10.06 6.60 17.34
CA GLY A 147 -9.13 5.92 16.45
C GLY A 147 -8.47 6.91 15.50
N ARG A 148 -7.26 6.60 15.05
CA ARG A 148 -6.62 7.35 13.95
C ARG A 148 -7.07 6.72 12.63
N SER A 149 -7.11 7.51 11.55
CA SER A 149 -7.69 7.07 10.28
C SER A 149 -6.73 7.24 9.11
N CYS A 150 -7.03 6.56 8.01
CA CYS A 150 -6.47 6.83 6.68
C CYS A 150 -7.09 8.12 6.10
N GLY A 151 -6.30 8.82 5.30
CA GLY A 151 -6.67 10.05 4.59
C GLY A 151 -6.84 9.87 3.09
N THR A 152 -6.76 8.64 2.57
CA THR A 152 -7.01 8.32 1.17
C THR A 152 -8.44 8.70 0.81
N ALA A 153 -8.61 9.48 -0.27
CA ALA A 153 -9.94 9.86 -0.73
C ALA A 153 -10.65 8.66 -1.35
N ASP A 154 -11.81 8.31 -0.83
CA ASP A 154 -12.65 7.26 -1.39
C ASP A 154 -13.09 7.63 -2.81
N LEU A 155 -13.01 6.65 -3.72
CA LEU A 155 -13.65 6.77 -5.03
C LEU A 155 -15.17 6.79 -4.87
N THR A 156 -15.84 7.67 -5.62
CA THR A 156 -17.29 7.61 -5.75
C THR A 156 -17.72 6.30 -6.41
N ARG A 157 -18.98 5.90 -6.19
CA ARG A 157 -19.55 4.72 -6.86
C ARG A 157 -19.40 4.77 -8.39
N ALA A 158 -19.53 5.94 -8.98
CA ALA A 158 -19.39 6.12 -10.43
C ALA A 158 -17.94 5.90 -10.89
N GLU A 159 -16.96 6.45 -10.17
CA GLU A 159 -15.54 6.23 -10.45
C GLU A 159 -15.15 4.77 -10.26
N ALA A 160 -15.62 4.12 -9.19
CA ALA A 160 -15.38 2.72 -8.94
C ALA A 160 -15.99 1.81 -10.02
N LEU A 161 -17.14 2.16 -10.60
CA LEU A 161 -17.69 1.42 -11.75
C LEU A 161 -16.84 1.55 -13.03
N ILE A 162 -16.20 2.71 -13.25
CA ILE A 162 -15.27 2.90 -14.37
C ILE A 162 -14.04 2.02 -14.17
N VAL A 163 -13.49 2.01 -12.96
CA VAL A 163 -12.40 1.12 -12.55
C VAL A 163 -12.76 -0.34 -12.82
N GLU A 164 -13.93 -0.81 -12.35
CA GLU A 164 -14.30 -2.21 -12.50
C GLU A 164 -14.40 -2.63 -13.97
N ALA A 165 -14.85 -1.73 -14.85
CA ALA A 165 -14.88 -1.98 -16.28
C ALA A 165 -13.46 -2.14 -16.87
N GLN A 166 -12.51 -1.27 -16.45
CA GLN A 166 -11.11 -1.34 -16.89
C GLN A 166 -10.40 -2.60 -16.38
N LEU A 167 -10.61 -2.97 -15.11
CA LEU A 167 -10.08 -4.21 -14.54
C LEU A 167 -10.68 -5.44 -15.23
N ALA A 168 -11.99 -5.43 -15.54
CA ALA A 168 -12.63 -6.51 -16.27
C ALA A 168 -12.06 -6.69 -17.68
N GLU A 169 -11.82 -5.59 -18.42
CA GLU A 169 -11.14 -5.64 -19.72
C GLU A 169 -9.74 -6.25 -19.60
N THR A 170 -8.96 -5.82 -18.59
CA THR A 170 -7.62 -6.37 -18.32
C THR A 170 -7.66 -7.87 -18.04
N ARG A 171 -8.60 -8.35 -17.21
CA ARG A 171 -8.76 -9.79 -16.94
C ARG A 171 -9.06 -10.59 -18.20
N LEU A 172 -9.88 -10.06 -19.12
CA LEU A 172 -10.18 -10.73 -20.39
C LEU A 172 -8.94 -10.83 -21.30
N LEU A 173 -8.10 -9.78 -21.32
CA LEU A 173 -6.86 -9.76 -22.12
C LEU A 173 -5.81 -10.72 -21.54
N GLU A 174 -5.66 -10.76 -20.22
CA GLU A 174 -4.65 -11.57 -19.54
C GLU A 174 -5.03 -13.06 -19.50
N ALA A 175 -6.33 -13.40 -19.41
CA ALA A 175 -6.79 -14.78 -19.52
C ALA A 175 -6.41 -15.45 -20.85
N ALA A 176 -6.19 -14.66 -21.91
CA ALA A 176 -5.71 -15.16 -23.20
C ALA A 176 -4.20 -15.50 -23.21
N ASN A 177 -3.43 -14.97 -22.24
CA ASN A 177 -1.97 -15.06 -22.16
C ASN A 177 -1.55 -15.94 -20.96
N ALA A 178 -1.86 -17.24 -21.02
CA ALA A 178 -1.77 -18.22 -19.92
C ALA A 178 -0.36 -18.56 -19.37
N ALA A 179 0.50 -17.57 -19.12
CA ALA A 179 1.67 -17.73 -18.28
C ALA A 179 1.34 -17.26 -16.85
N PRO A 180 1.72 -18.02 -15.80
CA PRO A 180 1.60 -17.50 -14.44
C PRO A 180 2.41 -16.20 -14.32
N PRO A 181 1.86 -15.15 -13.69
CA PRO A 181 2.55 -13.88 -13.54
C PRO A 181 3.84 -14.09 -12.73
N ALA A 182 4.94 -13.54 -13.21
CA ALA A 182 6.20 -13.50 -12.48
C ALA A 182 6.03 -12.69 -11.18
N VAL A 183 6.91 -12.92 -10.20
CA VAL A 183 7.05 -12.01 -9.06
C VAL A 183 7.40 -10.61 -9.59
N ILE A 184 6.67 -9.60 -9.13
CA ILE A 184 6.84 -8.21 -9.50
C ILE A 184 7.65 -7.54 -8.40
N VAL A 185 8.88 -7.15 -8.73
CA VAL A 185 9.75 -6.39 -7.82
C VAL A 185 9.49 -4.90 -8.05
N ILE A 186 8.98 -4.23 -7.02
CA ILE A 186 8.63 -2.82 -7.02
C ILE A 186 9.80 -2.04 -6.42
N PRO A 187 10.45 -1.15 -7.19
CA PRO A 187 11.43 -0.24 -6.63
C PRO A 187 10.74 0.78 -5.72
N VAL A 188 11.29 1.00 -4.54
CA VAL A 188 10.77 1.93 -3.53
C VAL A 188 11.74 3.09 -3.30
N ALA A 189 11.30 4.31 -3.58
CA ALA A 189 11.98 5.53 -3.20
C ALA A 189 11.38 6.07 -1.90
N PHE A 190 12.22 6.29 -0.88
CA PHE A 190 11.80 6.69 0.45
C PHE A 190 12.25 8.12 0.76
N HIS A 191 11.30 9.04 0.86
CA HIS A 191 11.51 10.48 1.03
C HIS A 191 11.22 10.89 2.48
N VAL A 192 12.28 11.16 3.25
CA VAL A 192 12.15 11.59 4.66
C VAL A 192 12.04 13.10 4.75
N ILE A 193 10.82 13.62 4.87
CA ILE A 193 10.56 15.04 5.09
C ILE A 193 10.57 15.31 6.61
N ASN A 194 11.38 16.26 7.04
CA ASN A 194 11.58 16.57 8.45
C ASN A 194 11.64 18.10 8.70
N LYS A 195 11.51 18.50 9.96
CA LYS A 195 11.69 19.88 10.42
C LYS A 195 12.99 20.12 11.20
N GLY A 196 13.92 19.17 11.15
CA GLY A 196 15.19 19.24 11.87
C GLY A 196 15.71 17.87 12.30
N ALA A 197 16.79 17.85 13.08
CA ALA A 197 17.43 16.62 13.54
C ALA A 197 16.58 15.85 14.56
N GLY A 198 16.74 14.52 14.56
CA GLY A 198 16.09 13.61 15.51
C GLY A 198 14.71 13.11 15.05
N VAL A 199 14.35 11.90 15.52
CA VAL A 199 13.11 11.21 15.13
C VAL A 199 11.86 12.00 15.51
N GLY A 200 11.87 12.73 16.63
CA GLY A 200 10.76 13.59 17.06
C GLY A 200 10.50 14.80 16.13
N ASN A 201 11.42 15.10 15.21
CA ASN A 201 11.27 16.14 14.19
C ASN A 201 11.03 15.56 12.79
N GLY A 202 10.72 14.27 12.67
CA GLY A 202 10.49 13.59 11.39
C GLY A 202 11.72 12.96 10.76
N ASN A 203 12.93 13.22 11.30
CA ASN A 203 14.14 12.62 10.76
C ASN A 203 14.29 11.18 11.28
N VAL A 204 13.46 10.28 10.77
CA VAL A 204 13.39 8.85 11.12
C VAL A 204 14.71 8.15 10.80
N THR A 205 15.07 7.09 11.53
CA THR A 205 16.34 6.40 11.29
C THR A 205 16.28 5.50 10.06
N ASP A 206 17.42 5.17 9.45
CA ASP A 206 17.46 4.19 8.36
C ASP A 206 16.93 2.82 8.83
N GLN A 207 17.12 2.47 10.10
CA GLN A 207 16.57 1.23 10.67
C GLN A 207 15.04 1.20 10.60
N MET A 208 14.36 2.28 10.98
CA MET A 208 12.88 2.36 10.87
C MET A 208 12.39 2.20 9.43
N ILE A 209 13.17 2.69 8.45
CA ILE A 209 12.87 2.52 7.02
C ILE A 209 13.06 1.06 6.63
N HIS A 210 14.17 0.43 7.01
CA HIS A 210 14.42 -0.98 6.72
C HIS A 210 13.39 -1.90 7.37
N ASP A 211 13.00 -1.63 8.61
CA ASP A 211 11.94 -2.38 9.32
C ASP A 211 10.61 -2.23 8.58
N GLN A 212 10.27 -1.03 8.08
CA GLN A 212 9.06 -0.85 7.27
C GLN A 212 9.12 -1.64 5.97
N MET A 213 10.28 -1.71 5.32
CA MET A 213 10.49 -2.52 4.11
C MET A 213 10.37 -4.02 4.39
N GLU A 214 10.79 -4.48 5.58
CA GLU A 214 10.60 -5.85 6.03
C GLU A 214 9.11 -6.16 6.22
N VAL A 215 8.38 -5.32 6.97
CA VAL A 215 6.93 -5.44 7.18
C VAL A 215 6.17 -5.50 5.85
N LEU A 216 6.49 -4.61 4.90
CA LEU A 216 5.87 -4.65 3.56
C LEU A 216 6.13 -5.98 2.85
N ASN A 217 7.37 -6.49 2.88
CA ASN A 217 7.68 -7.75 2.22
C ASN A 217 7.03 -8.95 2.92
N GLU A 218 6.97 -8.98 4.25
CA GLU A 218 6.31 -10.06 5.00
C GLU A 218 4.81 -10.09 4.76
N SER A 219 4.14 -8.93 4.87
CA SER A 219 2.69 -8.80 4.69
C SER A 219 2.26 -9.15 3.27
N TYR A 220 2.96 -8.63 2.26
CA TYR A 220 2.64 -8.94 0.86
C TYR A 220 3.09 -10.34 0.43
N ALA A 221 4.02 -10.97 1.13
CA ALA A 221 4.32 -12.40 0.95
C ALA A 221 3.34 -13.33 1.67
N GLY A 222 2.37 -12.79 2.43
CA GLY A 222 1.41 -13.54 3.22
C GLY A 222 2.01 -14.24 4.44
N LEU A 223 3.19 -13.78 4.90
CA LEU A 223 3.89 -14.39 6.04
C LEU A 223 3.29 -14.01 7.40
N THR A 224 2.44 -12.98 7.42
CA THR A 224 1.73 -12.50 8.61
C THR A 224 0.39 -13.21 8.84
N GLY A 225 -0.12 -13.97 7.87
CA GLY A 225 -1.37 -14.74 8.00
C GLY A 225 -2.30 -14.67 6.79
N GLY A 226 -2.14 -13.64 5.96
CA GLY A 226 -2.92 -13.43 4.73
C GLY A 226 -2.51 -14.27 3.52
N ALA A 227 -3.18 -14.04 2.40
CA ALA A 227 -2.84 -14.65 1.13
C ALA A 227 -1.52 -14.07 0.58
N PRO A 228 -0.62 -14.92 0.03
CA PRO A 228 0.58 -14.44 -0.63
C PRO A 228 0.20 -13.67 -1.90
N THR A 229 0.70 -12.44 -2.02
CA THR A 229 0.60 -11.66 -3.25
C THR A 229 1.73 -12.03 -4.21
N ARG A 230 1.85 -11.31 -5.33
CA ARG A 230 2.96 -11.44 -6.29
C ARG A 230 3.98 -10.31 -6.19
N PHE A 231 3.87 -9.46 -5.18
CA PHE A 231 4.67 -8.25 -5.06
C PHE A 231 5.79 -8.42 -4.04
N GLN A 232 6.96 -7.91 -4.40
CA GLN A 232 8.12 -7.77 -3.54
C GLN A 232 8.59 -6.32 -3.64
N PHE A 233 9.06 -5.75 -2.53
CA PHE A 233 9.52 -4.37 -2.49
C PHE A 233 11.03 -4.33 -2.30
N GLU A 234 11.72 -3.58 -3.17
CA GLU A 234 13.15 -3.37 -3.10
C GLU A 234 13.44 -1.88 -2.88
N LEU A 235 14.16 -1.55 -1.80
CA LEU A 235 14.54 -0.19 -1.50
C LEU A 235 15.53 0.33 -2.56
N LEU A 236 15.08 1.27 -3.39
CA LEU A 236 15.86 1.89 -4.44
C LEU A 236 16.72 3.04 -3.92
N SER A 237 16.12 3.92 -3.11
CA SER A 237 16.79 5.12 -2.60
C SER A 237 16.16 5.63 -1.31
N ILE A 238 16.98 6.31 -0.49
CA ILE A 238 16.52 7.15 0.62
C ILE A 238 17.04 8.56 0.37
N ASP A 239 16.16 9.56 0.39
CA ASP A 239 16.51 10.97 0.46
C ASP A 239 15.86 11.62 1.67
N ARG A 240 16.47 12.72 2.13
CA ARG A 240 16.07 13.40 3.36
C ARG A 240 16.02 14.89 3.10
N VAL A 241 14.86 15.50 3.37
CA VAL A 241 14.61 16.92 3.11
C VAL A 241 14.17 17.61 4.39
N THR A 242 14.91 18.64 4.79
CA THR A 242 14.51 19.51 5.88
C THR A 242 13.66 20.66 5.35
N ASN A 243 12.34 20.50 5.40
CA ASN A 243 11.36 21.51 5.02
C ASN A 243 10.18 21.46 6.00
N ALA A 244 10.08 22.48 6.87
CA ALA A 244 9.08 22.52 7.94
C ALA A 244 7.64 22.72 7.43
N ASP A 245 7.47 23.32 6.24
CA ASP A 245 6.16 23.52 5.63
C ASP A 245 5.65 22.19 5.05
N TRP A 246 6.48 21.51 4.27
CA TRP A 246 6.17 20.16 3.76
C TRP A 246 6.01 19.15 4.89
N TYR A 247 6.79 19.28 5.96
CA TYR A 247 6.69 18.41 7.13
C TYR A 247 5.29 18.41 7.76
N ASN A 248 4.50 19.47 7.62
CA ASN A 248 3.12 19.53 8.15
C ASN A 248 2.07 19.53 7.04
N MET A 249 2.37 18.89 5.89
CA MET A 249 1.44 18.79 4.78
C MET A 249 0.11 18.13 5.18
N GLY A 250 -0.97 18.55 4.53
CA GLY A 250 -2.26 17.86 4.57
C GLY A 250 -2.52 17.15 3.24
N ALA A 251 -3.42 16.15 3.26
CA ALA A 251 -3.88 15.49 2.04
C ALA A 251 -4.52 16.51 1.07
N GLY A 252 -4.10 16.49 -0.19
CA GLY A 252 -4.51 17.42 -1.25
C GLY A 252 -4.01 18.86 -1.06
N SER A 253 -3.06 19.10 -0.14
CA SER A 253 -2.52 20.44 0.10
C SER A 253 -1.47 20.84 -0.93
N LEU A 254 -1.27 22.15 -1.09
CA LEU A 254 -0.17 22.67 -1.92
C LEU A 254 1.20 22.12 -1.48
N GLN A 255 1.41 21.95 -0.17
CA GLN A 255 2.65 21.42 0.39
C GLN A 255 2.90 19.97 -0.01
N GLU A 256 1.84 19.15 -0.11
CA GLU A 256 1.95 17.79 -0.63
C GLU A 256 2.33 17.81 -2.11
N THR A 257 1.58 18.55 -2.94
CA THR A 257 1.83 18.67 -4.37
C THR A 257 3.27 19.14 -4.64
N GLU A 258 3.75 20.16 -3.91
CA GLU A 258 5.13 20.65 -4.03
C GLU A 258 6.16 19.59 -3.65
N ALA A 259 5.95 18.90 -2.52
CA ALA A 259 6.87 17.86 -2.06
C ALA A 259 6.94 16.68 -3.05
N LYS A 260 5.79 16.15 -3.47
CA LYS A 260 5.72 15.04 -4.43
C LYS A 260 6.28 15.43 -5.79
N SER A 261 5.95 16.62 -6.29
CA SER A 261 6.49 17.12 -7.56
C SER A 261 8.02 17.29 -7.54
N ALA A 262 8.58 17.69 -6.40
CA ALA A 262 10.01 17.93 -6.26
C ALA A 262 10.84 16.65 -6.07
N LEU A 263 10.27 15.63 -5.42
CA LEU A 263 11.05 14.49 -4.91
C LEU A 263 10.79 13.18 -5.66
N ARG A 264 9.64 13.04 -6.33
CA ARG A 264 9.24 11.81 -7.02
C ARG A 264 10.35 11.25 -7.92
N VAL A 265 10.55 9.93 -7.81
CA VAL A 265 11.48 9.13 -8.61
C VAL A 265 10.70 8.10 -9.43
N GLY A 266 11.15 7.86 -10.68
CA GLY A 266 10.65 6.77 -11.53
C GLY A 266 9.27 7.01 -12.17
N GLY A 267 8.74 5.95 -12.78
CA GLY A 267 7.46 5.92 -13.46
C GLY A 267 6.33 5.30 -12.63
N PRO A 268 5.21 4.89 -13.26
CA PRO A 268 4.07 4.31 -12.54
C PRO A 268 4.39 3.00 -11.79
N GLU A 269 5.50 2.34 -12.15
CA GLU A 269 6.03 1.13 -11.52
C GLU A 269 6.85 1.39 -10.25
N THR A 270 7.22 2.65 -9.96
CA THR A 270 8.03 3.02 -8.81
C THR A 270 7.17 3.56 -7.67
N LEU A 271 7.24 2.91 -6.51
CA LEU A 271 6.54 3.34 -5.31
C LEU A 271 7.35 4.45 -4.61
N ASN A 272 6.74 5.62 -4.47
CA ASN A 272 7.33 6.73 -3.73
C ASN A 272 6.63 6.85 -2.36
N ILE A 273 7.38 6.67 -1.28
CA ILE A 273 6.88 6.78 0.10
C ILE A 273 7.45 8.05 0.73
N TYR A 274 6.58 8.91 1.26
CA TYR A 274 6.95 10.17 1.91
C TYR A 274 6.62 10.09 3.40
N THR A 275 7.54 10.45 4.28
CA THR A 275 7.23 10.58 5.72
C THR A 275 7.11 12.03 6.14
N ALA A 276 6.06 12.39 6.87
CA ALA A 276 5.83 13.73 7.39
C ALA A 276 5.07 13.69 8.75
N ASN A 277 4.76 14.84 9.32
CA ASN A 277 3.84 15.00 10.45
C ASN A 277 2.44 15.35 9.97
N LEU A 278 1.56 14.37 10.01
CA LEU A 278 0.22 14.48 9.46
C LEU A 278 -0.73 15.07 10.51
N LEU A 279 -1.43 16.14 10.12
CA LEU A 279 -2.41 16.81 10.97
C LEU A 279 -3.76 16.08 10.93
N GLY A 280 -4.68 16.44 11.83
CA GLY A 280 -6.06 15.94 11.79
C GLY A 280 -6.26 14.49 12.26
N GLY A 281 -5.23 13.88 12.87
CA GLY A 281 -5.31 12.50 13.38
C GLY A 281 -4.99 11.43 12.34
N LEU A 282 -4.61 11.81 11.13
CA LEU A 282 -4.29 10.87 10.04
C LEU A 282 -3.01 10.06 10.32
N LEU A 283 -2.99 8.81 9.87
CA LEU A 283 -1.81 7.92 9.88
C LEU A 283 -1.09 7.90 8.53
N GLY A 284 -1.84 8.01 7.45
CA GLY A 284 -1.29 8.02 6.10
C GLY A 284 -2.38 8.33 5.08
N TRP A 285 -1.97 8.39 3.82
CA TRP A 285 -2.85 8.35 2.67
C TRP A 285 -2.07 7.92 1.42
N ALA A 286 -2.80 7.49 0.40
CA ALA A 286 -2.28 7.11 -0.89
C ALA A 286 -3.08 7.78 -2.01
N THR A 287 -2.51 7.74 -3.21
CA THR A 287 -3.21 8.09 -4.45
C THR A 287 -3.53 6.81 -5.21
N PHE A 288 -4.80 6.60 -5.54
CA PHE A 288 -5.22 5.44 -6.32
C PHE A 288 -4.56 5.44 -7.72
N PRO A 289 -4.15 4.26 -8.23
CA PRO A 289 -3.48 4.15 -9.53
C PRO A 289 -4.34 4.61 -10.72
N SER A 290 -5.67 4.60 -10.60
CA SER A 290 -6.59 5.11 -11.63
C SER A 290 -6.43 6.60 -11.90
N TYR A 291 -5.84 7.36 -10.97
CA TYR A 291 -5.53 8.78 -11.16
C TYR A 291 -4.16 9.03 -11.81
N TYR A 292 -3.31 8.00 -11.94
CA TYR A 292 -1.92 8.18 -12.37
C TYR A 292 -1.81 8.88 -13.73
N GLU A 293 -2.61 8.48 -14.71
CA GLU A 293 -2.54 9.04 -16.07
C GLU A 293 -2.85 10.55 -16.09
N GLN A 294 -3.77 11.00 -15.23
CA GLN A 294 -4.19 12.40 -15.14
C GLN A 294 -3.28 13.22 -14.22
N PHE A 295 -2.82 12.62 -13.12
CA PHE A 295 -2.09 13.29 -12.04
C PHE A 295 -0.84 12.49 -11.63
N PRO A 296 0.13 12.26 -12.53
CA PRO A 296 1.29 11.39 -12.26
C PRO A 296 2.19 11.93 -11.14
N HIS A 297 2.18 13.25 -10.91
CA HIS A 297 2.95 13.89 -9.85
C HIS A 297 2.34 13.71 -8.45
N GLU A 298 1.06 13.34 -8.37
CA GLU A 298 0.39 13.07 -7.09
C GLU A 298 0.57 11.62 -6.64
N ASP A 299 1.00 10.71 -7.52
CA ASP A 299 1.15 9.29 -7.21
C ASP A 299 2.21 9.03 -6.12
N GLY A 300 1.83 8.20 -5.15
CA GLY A 300 2.67 7.77 -4.05
C GLY A 300 1.87 7.54 -2.77
N VAL A 301 2.59 7.27 -1.69
CA VAL A 301 2.07 7.04 -0.34
C VAL A 301 2.70 8.04 0.61
N VAL A 302 1.90 8.69 1.45
CA VAL A 302 2.39 9.55 2.54
C VAL A 302 2.08 8.88 3.87
N LEU A 303 3.09 8.75 4.73
CA LEU A 303 2.99 8.14 6.05
C LEU A 303 3.32 9.15 7.14
N LEU A 304 2.63 9.02 8.26
CA LEU A 304 3.05 9.66 9.50
C LEU A 304 4.40 9.08 9.92
N HIS A 305 5.39 9.95 10.10
CA HIS A 305 6.74 9.51 10.46
C HIS A 305 6.81 8.68 11.75
N SER A 306 5.84 8.87 12.67
CA SER A 306 5.78 8.17 13.95
C SER A 306 4.98 6.87 13.92
N SER A 307 4.34 6.50 12.79
CA SER A 307 3.68 5.20 12.60
C SER A 307 4.59 4.13 11.97
N LEU A 308 5.79 4.51 11.53
CA LEU A 308 6.81 3.52 11.15
C LEU A 308 7.16 2.59 12.33
N PRO A 309 7.66 1.37 12.07
CA PRO A 309 8.10 0.45 13.11
C PRO A 309 9.03 1.11 14.12
N GLY A 310 8.73 0.92 15.42
CA GLY A 310 9.48 1.54 16.52
C GLY A 310 9.22 3.03 16.73
N GLY A 311 8.28 3.61 15.98
CA GLY A 311 7.79 4.98 16.15
C GLY A 311 6.95 5.17 17.40
N SER A 312 6.51 6.41 17.65
CA SER A 312 5.76 6.80 18.85
C SER A 312 4.24 6.78 18.71
N ALA A 313 3.69 6.42 17.54
CA ALA A 313 2.26 6.44 17.26
C ALA A 313 1.53 5.15 17.65
N ALA A 314 1.95 4.49 18.73
CA ALA A 314 1.25 3.31 19.24
C ALA A 314 -0.25 3.61 19.43
N PRO A 315 -1.14 2.67 19.08
CA PRO A 315 -0.88 1.28 18.66
C PRO A 315 -0.53 1.07 17.18
N TYR A 316 -0.36 2.14 16.39
CA TYR A 316 -0.12 2.10 14.95
C TYR A 316 1.36 2.29 14.59
N ASN A 317 2.26 1.59 15.28
CA ASN A 317 3.71 1.79 15.17
C ASN A 317 4.48 0.49 14.92
N LEU A 318 3.82 -0.50 14.29
CA LEU A 318 4.42 -1.77 13.86
C LEU A 318 4.55 -1.85 12.33
N GLY A 319 4.03 -0.85 11.60
CA GLY A 319 4.26 -0.67 10.16
C GLY A 319 3.07 -0.99 9.27
N ASP A 320 1.92 -1.37 9.84
CA ASP A 320 0.75 -1.75 9.04
C ASP A 320 0.00 -0.56 8.44
N THR A 321 0.22 0.65 8.96
CA THR A 321 -0.14 1.87 8.21
C THR A 321 0.53 1.86 6.81
N GLY A 322 1.82 1.51 6.73
CA GLY A 322 2.52 1.40 5.45
C GLY A 322 1.90 0.32 4.55
N THR A 323 1.58 -0.83 5.13
CA THR A 323 0.90 -1.93 4.43
C THR A 323 -0.47 -1.51 3.87
N HIS A 324 -1.28 -0.83 4.69
CA HIS A 324 -2.61 -0.32 4.35
C HIS A 324 -2.57 0.68 3.18
N GLU A 325 -1.73 1.71 3.28
CA GLU A 325 -1.66 2.75 2.25
C GLU A 325 -1.09 2.20 0.93
N VAL A 326 -0.14 1.27 0.98
CA VAL A 326 0.33 0.59 -0.24
C VAL A 326 -0.78 -0.28 -0.83
N GLY A 327 -1.71 -0.82 -0.02
CA GLY A 327 -2.92 -1.49 -0.48
C GLY A 327 -3.78 -0.58 -1.35
N HIS A 328 -4.02 0.66 -0.91
CA HIS A 328 -4.70 1.69 -1.72
C HIS A 328 -3.92 2.05 -2.99
N TRP A 329 -2.58 2.20 -2.90
CA TRP A 329 -1.72 2.44 -4.06
C TRP A 329 -1.75 1.26 -5.07
N MET A 330 -2.11 0.06 -4.62
CA MET A 330 -2.41 -1.13 -5.44
C MET A 330 -3.91 -1.34 -5.72
N HIS A 331 -4.72 -0.33 -5.46
CA HIS A 331 -6.15 -0.27 -5.81
C HIS A 331 -7.10 -1.13 -4.95
N LEU A 332 -6.73 -1.37 -3.70
CA LEU A 332 -7.66 -1.90 -2.70
C LEU A 332 -8.46 -0.78 -2.05
N PHE A 333 -9.74 -1.03 -1.83
CA PHE A 333 -10.65 -0.16 -1.10
C PHE A 333 -10.66 -0.56 0.37
N HIS A 334 -11.15 0.33 1.23
CA HIS A 334 -11.46 -0.05 2.60
C HIS A 334 -12.50 -1.17 2.59
N THR A 335 -12.38 -2.15 3.50
CA THR A 335 -13.33 -3.28 3.61
C THR A 335 -14.74 -2.86 3.99
N PHE A 336 -14.92 -1.63 4.48
CA PHE A 336 -16.20 -1.00 4.83
C PHE A 336 -16.67 0.07 3.82
N GLN A 337 -15.93 0.31 2.72
CA GLN A 337 -16.18 1.47 1.84
C GLN A 337 -17.59 1.48 1.22
N GLY A 338 -18.12 0.28 0.91
CA GLY A 338 -19.49 0.10 0.41
C GLY A 338 -20.50 -0.26 1.50
N GLY A 339 -20.08 -0.39 2.76
CA GLY A 339 -20.91 -0.87 3.85
C GLY A 339 -21.44 -2.28 3.61
N CYS A 340 -22.68 -2.55 4.04
CA CYS A 340 -23.35 -3.84 3.80
C CYS A 340 -23.88 -4.04 2.37
N ASP A 341 -23.46 -3.21 1.40
CA ASP A 341 -23.84 -3.39 0.00
C ASP A 341 -23.12 -4.62 -0.61
N LYS A 342 -23.77 -5.30 -1.56
CA LYS A 342 -23.23 -6.51 -2.19
C LYS A 342 -21.93 -6.29 -2.96
N TYR A 343 -21.65 -5.06 -3.36
CA TYR A 343 -20.42 -4.70 -4.05
C TYR A 343 -19.31 -4.33 -3.06
N ASN A 344 -19.64 -3.90 -1.84
CA ASN A 344 -18.71 -3.55 -0.76
C ASN A 344 -17.42 -2.84 -1.23
N ASP A 345 -16.26 -3.49 -1.08
CA ASP A 345 -14.91 -3.06 -1.49
C ASP A 345 -14.50 -3.62 -2.88
N TYR A 346 -15.46 -4.21 -3.60
CA TYR A 346 -15.33 -4.86 -4.90
C TYR A 346 -14.38 -6.06 -4.91
N VAL A 347 -14.26 -6.72 -3.76
CA VAL A 347 -13.61 -8.01 -3.61
C VAL A 347 -14.65 -9.01 -3.11
N LEU A 348 -14.77 -10.17 -3.77
CA LEU A 348 -15.86 -11.11 -3.48
C LEU A 348 -15.66 -11.93 -2.21
N ASP A 349 -14.42 -12.10 -1.76
CA ASP A 349 -14.06 -12.94 -0.62
C ASP A 349 -13.75 -12.16 0.67
N THR A 350 -13.95 -10.84 0.63
CA THR A 350 -13.98 -9.96 1.81
C THR A 350 -15.42 -9.88 2.32
N PRO A 351 -15.70 -10.37 3.54
CA PRO A 351 -17.01 -10.14 4.16
C PRO A 351 -17.34 -8.65 4.23
N ALA A 352 -18.60 -8.30 3.94
CA ALA A 352 -19.06 -6.93 4.03
C ALA A 352 -19.20 -6.49 5.49
N GLU A 353 -18.78 -5.27 5.80
CA GLU A 353 -18.91 -4.66 7.12
C GLU A 353 -19.46 -3.22 7.00
N ALA A 354 -20.25 -2.78 7.98
CA ALA A 354 -20.96 -1.51 7.92
C ALA A 354 -20.09 -0.29 8.27
N SER A 355 -18.99 -0.52 8.99
CA SER A 355 -18.07 0.51 9.50
C SER A 355 -16.70 -0.11 9.74
N PRO A 356 -15.62 0.66 9.95
CA PRO A 356 -14.37 0.11 10.45
C PRO A 356 -14.50 -0.45 11.86
N ASP A 357 -13.60 -1.35 12.23
CA ASP A 357 -13.24 -1.63 13.60
C ASP A 357 -11.92 -0.92 13.97
N PHE A 358 -11.82 -0.44 15.21
CA PHE A 358 -10.61 0.26 15.70
C PHE A 358 -9.89 -0.49 16.84
N ASN A 359 -10.47 -1.59 17.36
CA ASN A 359 -10.00 -2.20 18.62
C ASN A 359 -9.87 -3.73 18.55
N CYS A 360 -9.84 -4.33 17.37
CA CYS A 360 -9.81 -5.77 17.17
C CYS A 360 -10.99 -6.50 17.86
N THR A 361 -12.21 -6.01 17.67
CA THR A 361 -13.42 -6.48 18.35
C THR A 361 -13.79 -7.89 17.88
N ALA A 362 -13.36 -8.91 18.62
CA ALA A 362 -13.62 -10.31 18.28
C ALA A 362 -15.11 -10.62 18.12
N GLY A 363 -15.46 -11.29 17.02
CA GLY A 363 -16.83 -11.71 16.71
C GLY A 363 -17.74 -10.58 16.23
N ARG A 364 -17.18 -9.42 15.85
CA ARG A 364 -17.92 -8.32 15.24
C ARG A 364 -18.54 -8.78 13.91
N ASP A 365 -19.82 -8.46 13.75
CA ASP A 365 -20.66 -8.87 12.63
C ASP A 365 -21.74 -7.78 12.46
N THR A 366 -21.49 -6.84 11.56
CA THR A 366 -22.34 -5.66 11.39
C THR A 366 -23.30 -5.77 10.20
N CYS A 367 -23.11 -6.78 9.34
CA CYS A 367 -23.92 -7.00 8.16
C CYS A 367 -24.64 -8.36 8.22
N SER A 368 -25.83 -8.46 7.65
CA SER A 368 -26.57 -9.74 7.61
C SER A 368 -26.05 -10.72 6.55
N ALA A 369 -25.13 -10.26 5.68
CA ALA A 369 -24.44 -11.09 4.71
C ALA A 369 -23.56 -12.12 5.42
N ALA A 370 -23.15 -13.17 4.70
CA ALA A 370 -22.36 -14.24 5.31
C ALA A 370 -20.90 -13.78 5.54
N GLY A 371 -20.39 -14.08 6.73
CA GLY A 371 -19.00 -13.77 7.15
C GLY A 371 -18.99 -12.77 8.30
N LEU A 372 -18.01 -12.88 9.20
CA LEU A 372 -17.79 -11.87 10.24
C LEU A 372 -17.06 -10.67 9.62
N ASP A 373 -17.17 -9.50 10.26
CA ASP A 373 -16.45 -8.29 9.86
C ASP A 373 -14.95 -8.62 9.77
N PRO A 374 -14.25 -8.21 8.69
CA PRO A 374 -12.89 -8.60 8.42
C PRO A 374 -11.84 -7.82 9.24
N ILE A 375 -11.98 -7.81 10.57
CA ILE A 375 -11.19 -7.00 11.52
C ILE A 375 -9.66 -7.23 11.47
N HIS A 376 -9.21 -8.33 10.87
CA HIS A 376 -7.80 -8.66 10.70
C HIS A 376 -7.24 -8.26 9.32
N ASN A 377 -8.09 -7.72 8.44
CA ASN A 377 -7.72 -7.35 7.09
C ASN A 377 -6.95 -6.03 7.09
N PHE A 378 -5.83 -5.98 6.38
CA PHE A 378 -5.02 -4.75 6.31
C PHE A 378 -5.79 -3.52 5.81
N MET A 379 -6.94 -3.67 5.15
CA MET A 379 -7.79 -2.57 4.67
C MET A 379 -8.91 -2.15 5.64
N ASP A 380 -8.95 -2.68 6.86
CA ASP A 380 -9.73 -2.15 8.00
C ASP A 380 -8.86 -1.16 8.83
N TYR A 381 -9.38 -0.59 9.91
CA TYR A 381 -8.71 0.38 10.79
C TYR A 381 -8.33 -0.17 12.18
N SER A 382 -8.31 -1.49 12.33
CA SER A 382 -7.88 -2.12 13.57
C SER A 382 -6.41 -1.79 13.88
N ASP A 383 -6.04 -1.88 15.15
CA ASP A 383 -4.66 -1.71 15.60
C ASP A 383 -3.69 -2.64 14.86
N ASP A 384 -2.44 -2.21 14.63
CA ASP A 384 -1.44 -2.98 13.88
C ASP A 384 -1.29 -4.43 14.42
N GLU A 385 -1.30 -4.64 15.74
CA GLU A 385 -1.20 -5.99 16.33
C GLU A 385 -2.35 -6.96 15.92
N CYS A 386 -3.47 -6.41 15.47
CA CYS A 386 -4.62 -7.17 14.99
C CYS A 386 -4.54 -7.50 13.49
N LEU A 387 -3.95 -6.61 12.69
CA LEU A 387 -3.92 -6.72 11.25
C LEU A 387 -2.92 -7.79 10.82
N ASN A 388 -3.32 -8.68 9.90
CA ASN A 388 -2.47 -9.82 9.55
C ASN A 388 -2.59 -10.34 8.11
N GLY A 389 -3.47 -9.78 7.28
CA GLY A 389 -3.59 -10.33 5.94
C GLY A 389 -4.47 -9.59 4.93
N PHE A 390 -4.13 -9.80 3.67
CA PHE A 390 -5.04 -9.62 2.54
C PHE A 390 -5.78 -10.93 2.23
N SER A 391 -6.97 -10.83 1.63
CA SER A 391 -7.67 -11.97 1.06
C SER A 391 -7.04 -12.43 -0.27
N PRO A 392 -7.28 -13.68 -0.71
CA PRO A 392 -6.92 -14.11 -2.06
C PRO A 392 -7.48 -13.19 -3.17
N GLY A 393 -8.72 -12.72 -3.03
CA GLY A 393 -9.35 -11.80 -3.97
C GLY A 393 -8.70 -10.42 -4.00
N GLN A 394 -8.26 -9.89 -2.85
CA GLN A 394 -7.47 -8.67 -2.80
C GLN A 394 -6.12 -8.86 -3.51
N ALA A 395 -5.44 -9.99 -3.31
CA ALA A 395 -4.19 -10.29 -4.02
C ALA A 395 -4.36 -10.35 -5.55
N GLU A 396 -5.47 -10.94 -6.04
CA GLU A 396 -5.80 -10.95 -7.47
C GLU A 396 -6.18 -9.56 -8.00
N ARG A 397 -6.93 -8.78 -7.22
CA ARG A 397 -7.29 -7.39 -7.56
C ARG A 397 -6.05 -6.53 -7.72
N MET A 398 -5.11 -6.58 -6.77
CA MET A 398 -3.85 -5.84 -6.85
C MET A 398 -3.05 -6.19 -8.10
N LEU A 399 -2.94 -7.48 -8.44
CA LEU A 399 -2.28 -7.92 -9.66
C LEU A 399 -2.96 -7.38 -10.92
N THR A 400 -4.30 -7.45 -10.97
CA THR A 400 -5.06 -6.93 -12.11
C THR A 400 -4.85 -5.42 -12.24
N ALA A 401 -4.98 -4.68 -11.15
CA ALA A 401 -4.79 -3.23 -11.13
C ALA A 401 -3.37 -2.81 -11.52
N TRP A 402 -2.35 -3.58 -11.10
CA TRP A 402 -0.97 -3.38 -11.56
C TRP A 402 -0.87 -3.49 -13.09
N GLN A 403 -1.47 -4.52 -13.67
CA GLN A 403 -1.46 -4.71 -15.13
C GLN A 403 -2.22 -3.61 -15.88
N THR A 404 -3.27 -3.06 -15.27
CA THR A 404 -4.10 -2.00 -15.85
C THR A 404 -3.40 -0.64 -15.84
N TYR A 405 -2.76 -0.26 -14.72
CA TYR A 405 -2.35 1.13 -14.48
C TYR A 405 -0.85 1.33 -14.30
N ARG A 406 -0.08 0.27 -14.02
CA ARG A 406 1.33 0.37 -13.64
C ARG A 406 2.29 -0.30 -14.64
N ARG A 407 1.91 -0.34 -15.92
CA ARG A 407 2.67 -0.94 -17.03
C ARG A 407 2.91 0.00 -18.19
#